data_AF-A0A1F8KQQ1-F1
#
_entry.id   AF-A0A1F8KQQ1-F1
#
_cell.length_a   1.000
_cell.length_b   1.000
_cell.length_c   1.000
_cell.angle_alpha   90.00
_cell.angle_beta   90.00
_cell.angle_gamma   90.00
#
_symmetry.space_group_name_H-M   'P 1'
#
loop_
_entity.id
_entity.type
_entity.pdbx_description
1 polymer ?
#
loop_
_entity_poly.entity_id
_entity_poly.type
_entity_poly.pdbx_seq_one_letter_code
_entity_poly.pdbx_strand_id
1 'polypeptide(L)'
;MKSIIHKVHPKFKIVPAMNLDNLSYSALIGAGFHLEKIKEYINLQSIQTILKEDSSLDEATKKTLASEVSQFHWHIRAFFWELVSSFDVILQWENYRYELGIQENDVKWDRISEKVGKAKKDQLDWNRQYAILEDAWNSDWFFEIRQYRNFAHRAFISINAEYNGFYGKEKPKLKKIFLTPAREGQQEYIDVVTCLLSYLEKMLELRKEIFGQQTS
;
A
#
# COMPACT_ATOMS: atom_id res chain seq x y z
N MET A 1 -19.00 -5.44 38.99
CA MET A 1 -17.61 -5.27 38.49
C MET A 1 -17.37 -3.78 38.31
N LYS A 2 -16.33 -3.20 38.94
CA LYS A 2 -15.96 -1.79 38.70
C LYS A 2 -15.18 -1.74 37.39
N SER A 3 -15.71 -1.00 36.41
CA SER A 3 -15.00 -0.68 35.16
C SER A 3 -13.70 0.04 35.50
N ILE A 4 -12.57 -0.55 35.12
CA ILE A 4 -11.26 0.10 35.23
C ILE A 4 -11.17 1.05 34.04
N ILE A 5 -11.41 2.34 34.30
CA ILE A 5 -11.21 3.40 33.31
C ILE A 5 -9.70 3.64 33.24
N HIS A 6 -9.07 3.17 32.17
CA HIS A 6 -7.67 3.49 31.88
C HIS A 6 -7.54 4.99 31.61
N LYS A 7 -6.98 5.74 32.56
CA LYS A 7 -6.62 7.14 32.35
C LYS A 7 -5.36 7.20 31.50
N VAL A 8 -5.47 7.70 30.27
CA VAL A 8 -4.32 7.96 29.39
C VAL A 8 -3.36 8.90 30.11
N HIS A 9 -2.08 8.53 30.15
CA HIS A 9 -1.04 9.31 30.84
C HIS A 9 -0.96 10.73 30.23
N PRO A 10 -0.79 11.79 31.03
CA PRO A 10 -0.80 13.18 30.54
C PRO A 10 0.23 13.49 29.44
N LYS A 11 1.35 12.74 29.42
CA LYS A 11 2.39 12.83 28.36
C LYS A 11 2.00 12.15 27.03
N PHE A 12 0.98 11.29 27.05
CA PHE A 12 0.32 10.75 25.87
C PHE A 12 -0.97 11.53 25.55
N LYS A 13 -1.12 12.77 26.04
CA LYS A 13 -2.06 13.71 25.41
C LYS A 13 -1.68 13.76 23.95
N ILE A 14 -2.57 13.25 23.10
CA ILE A 14 -2.47 13.36 21.65
C ILE A 14 -2.18 14.84 21.37
N VAL A 15 -0.97 15.09 20.86
CA VAL A 15 -0.52 16.42 20.46
C VAL A 15 -1.56 16.91 19.43
N PRO A 16 -2.04 18.17 19.50
CA PRO A 16 -3.03 18.67 18.55
C PRO A 16 -2.58 18.30 17.14
N ALA A 17 -3.46 17.60 16.42
CA ALA A 17 -3.31 17.07 15.08
C ALA A 17 -1.92 17.35 14.49
N MET A 18 -0.99 16.38 14.59
CA MET A 18 0.07 16.33 13.58
C MET A 18 -0.60 16.58 12.24
N ASN A 19 -0.12 17.56 11.49
CA ASN A 19 -0.73 17.96 10.23
C ASN A 19 -1.02 16.67 9.43
N LEU A 20 -2.29 16.28 9.31
CA LEU A 20 -2.65 14.97 8.76
C LEU A 20 -2.17 14.86 7.32
N ASP A 21 -1.99 15.99 6.64
CA ASP A 21 -1.28 16.08 5.37
C ASP A 21 0.16 15.54 5.45
N ASN A 22 0.94 15.96 6.46
CA ASN A 22 2.30 15.46 6.69
C ASN A 22 2.31 13.97 7.05
N LEU A 23 1.28 13.46 7.76
CA LEU A 23 1.18 12.03 8.05
C LEU A 23 0.86 11.21 6.81
N SER A 24 -0.08 11.68 5.99
CA SER A 24 -0.40 11.09 4.69
C SER A 24 0.86 11.06 3.82
N TYR A 25 1.64 12.15 3.81
CA TYR A 25 2.92 12.20 3.09
C TYR A 25 3.99 11.28 3.67
N SER A 26 4.09 11.18 4.99
CA SER A 26 5.03 10.29 5.67
C SER A 26 4.80 8.83 5.29
N ALA A 27 3.54 8.41 5.16
CA ALA A 27 3.21 7.08 4.67
C ALA A 27 3.71 6.88 3.22
N LEU A 28 3.57 7.88 2.34
CA LEU A 28 4.09 7.81 0.97
C LEU A 28 5.63 7.78 0.90
N ILE A 29 6.32 8.46 1.81
CA ILE A 29 7.78 8.32 1.97
C ILE A 29 8.13 6.88 2.38
N GLY A 30 7.37 6.29 3.31
CA GLY A 30 7.49 4.89 3.70
C GLY A 30 7.30 3.93 2.51
N ALA A 31 6.24 4.13 1.72
CA ALA A 31 6.02 3.38 0.49
C ALA A 31 7.20 3.52 -0.49
N GLY A 32 7.72 4.74 -0.69
CA GLY A 32 8.92 4.98 -1.50
C GLY A 32 10.15 4.20 -1.00
N PHE A 33 10.39 4.18 0.30
CA PHE A 33 11.45 3.36 0.90
C PHE A 33 11.27 1.87 0.60
N HIS A 34 10.05 1.34 0.77
CA HIS A 34 9.79 -0.06 0.47
C HIS A 34 9.97 -0.38 -1.02
N LEU A 35 9.60 0.53 -1.94
CA LEU A 35 9.83 0.37 -3.37
C LEU A 35 11.32 0.30 -3.71
N GLU A 36 12.16 1.15 -3.12
CA GLU A 36 13.61 1.08 -3.31
C GLU A 36 14.18 -0.25 -2.80
N LYS A 37 13.72 -0.73 -1.64
CA LYS A 37 14.12 -2.06 -1.14
C LYS A 37 13.69 -3.18 -2.08
N ILE A 38 12.47 -3.13 -2.62
CA ILE A 38 11.99 -4.11 -3.60
C ILE A 38 12.90 -4.15 -4.84
N LYS A 39 13.37 -2.98 -5.33
CA LYS A 39 14.34 -2.87 -6.43
C LYS A 39 15.73 -3.43 -6.08
N GLU A 40 16.16 -3.31 -4.83
CA GLU A 40 17.39 -3.97 -4.36
C GLU A 40 17.21 -5.50 -4.36
N TYR A 41 16.12 -6.00 -3.77
CA TYR A 41 15.85 -7.43 -3.60
C TYR A 41 15.63 -8.18 -4.91
N ILE A 42 14.94 -7.60 -5.90
CA ILE A 42 14.64 -8.28 -7.18
C ILE A 42 15.91 -8.73 -7.94
N ASN A 43 17.05 -8.08 -7.67
CA ASN A 43 18.34 -8.39 -8.27
C ASN A 43 19.13 -9.46 -7.50
N LEU A 44 18.67 -9.88 -6.31
CA LEU A 44 19.36 -10.89 -5.51
C LEU A 44 19.19 -12.29 -6.09
N GLN A 45 20.26 -13.07 -5.97
CA GLN A 45 20.27 -14.47 -6.41
C GLN A 45 19.20 -15.31 -5.70
N SER A 46 18.86 -15.01 -4.44
CA SER A 46 17.80 -15.70 -3.69
C SER A 46 16.45 -15.65 -4.38
N ILE A 47 16.04 -14.47 -4.83
CA ILE A 47 14.79 -14.27 -5.55
C ILE A 47 14.81 -15.03 -6.89
N GLN A 48 15.99 -15.12 -7.53
CA GLN A 48 16.16 -15.87 -8.78
C GLN A 48 16.19 -17.39 -8.60
N THR A 49 16.62 -17.90 -7.44
CA THR A 49 16.99 -19.31 -7.23
C THR A 49 15.93 -20.12 -6.49
N ILE A 50 15.26 -19.56 -5.47
CA ILE A 50 14.31 -20.33 -4.63
C ILE A 50 13.06 -20.77 -5.39
N LEU A 51 12.64 -20.04 -6.42
CA LEU A 51 11.49 -20.44 -7.25
C LEU A 51 11.73 -21.74 -8.02
N LYS A 52 12.94 -22.32 -8.01
CA LYS A 52 13.30 -23.54 -8.74
C LYS A 52 13.47 -24.82 -7.91
N GLU A 53 13.23 -24.79 -6.59
CA GLU A 53 13.46 -25.97 -5.72
C GLU A 53 14.80 -26.67 -6.05
N ASP A 54 15.91 -25.92 -6.00
CA ASP A 54 17.22 -26.50 -6.31
C ASP A 54 17.67 -27.42 -5.15
N SER A 55 17.45 -28.73 -5.32
CA SER A 55 17.81 -29.76 -4.35
C SER A 55 19.33 -29.89 -4.14
N SER A 56 20.16 -29.22 -4.95
CA SER A 56 21.63 -29.27 -4.84
C SER A 56 22.20 -28.30 -3.81
N LEU A 57 21.40 -27.38 -3.25
CA LEU A 57 21.84 -26.42 -2.24
C LEU A 57 21.92 -27.08 -0.85
N ASP A 58 22.92 -26.70 -0.05
CA ASP A 58 22.98 -27.08 1.36
C ASP A 58 21.95 -26.32 2.20
N GLU A 59 21.61 -26.86 3.37
CA GLU A 59 20.55 -26.32 4.24
C GLU A 59 20.85 -24.90 4.77
N ALA A 60 22.12 -24.54 5.00
CA ALA A 60 22.47 -23.20 5.47
C ALA A 60 22.24 -22.17 4.35
N THR A 61 22.62 -22.51 3.11
CA THR A 61 22.33 -21.69 1.93
C THR A 61 20.83 -21.56 1.72
N LYS A 62 20.05 -22.65 1.76
CA LYS A 62 18.57 -22.59 1.65
C LYS A 62 17.95 -21.66 2.67
N LYS A 63 18.39 -21.73 3.93
CA LYS A 63 17.89 -20.87 5.01
C LYS A 63 18.18 -19.40 4.77
N THR A 64 19.38 -19.06 4.31
CA THR A 64 19.74 -17.67 3.98
C THR A 64 18.88 -17.14 2.84
N LEU A 65 18.76 -17.88 1.73
CA LEU A 65 17.94 -17.48 0.61
C LEU A 65 16.46 -17.31 1.01
N ALA A 66 15.93 -18.20 1.88
CA ALA A 66 14.54 -18.13 2.34
C ALA A 66 14.28 -16.88 3.20
N SER A 67 15.28 -16.46 3.99
CA SER A 67 15.22 -15.21 4.75
C SER A 67 15.12 -14.00 3.82
N GLU A 68 15.93 -13.96 2.75
CA GLU A 68 15.92 -12.85 1.78
C GLU A 68 14.58 -12.78 1.01
N VAL A 69 14.02 -13.92 0.59
CA VAL A 69 12.68 -13.99 -0.02
C VAL A 69 11.61 -13.49 0.96
N SER A 70 11.70 -13.88 2.23
CA SER A 70 10.75 -13.43 3.25
C SER A 70 10.82 -11.92 3.48
N GLN A 71 12.02 -11.34 3.45
CA GLN A 71 12.22 -9.89 3.56
C GLN A 71 11.66 -9.17 2.34
N PHE A 72 11.90 -9.68 1.13
CA PHE A 72 11.31 -9.15 -0.09
C PHE A 72 9.77 -9.11 -0.01
N HIS A 73 9.13 -10.21 0.37
CA HIS A 73 7.68 -10.25 0.58
C HIS A 73 7.21 -9.30 1.68
N TRP A 74 8.01 -9.12 2.75
CA TRP A 74 7.71 -8.13 3.78
C TRP A 74 7.70 -6.71 3.22
N HIS A 75 8.68 -6.32 2.40
CA HIS A 75 8.70 -5.00 1.78
C HIS A 75 7.51 -4.77 0.83
N ILE A 76 7.13 -5.78 0.02
CA ILE A 76 5.93 -5.66 -0.85
C ILE A 76 4.67 -5.44 -0.01
N ARG A 77 4.51 -6.19 1.08
CA ARG A 77 3.35 -6.01 1.97
C ARG A 77 3.32 -4.62 2.59
N ALA A 78 4.45 -4.21 3.16
CA ALA A 78 4.57 -2.92 3.80
C ALA A 78 4.28 -1.78 2.81
N PHE A 79 4.75 -1.87 1.56
CA PHE A 79 4.41 -0.94 0.49
C PHE A 79 2.88 -0.71 0.35
N PHE A 80 2.10 -1.77 0.20
CA PHE A 80 0.64 -1.64 0.08
C PHE A 80 -0.03 -1.14 1.36
N TRP A 81 0.49 -1.52 2.53
CA TRP A 81 0.04 -1.01 3.81
C TRP A 81 0.23 0.49 3.93
N GLU A 82 1.38 1.02 3.51
CA GLU A 82 1.68 2.44 3.53
C GLU A 82 0.76 3.23 2.57
N LEU A 83 0.51 2.71 1.36
CA LEU A 83 -0.43 3.37 0.43
C LEU A 83 -1.85 3.47 1.00
N VAL A 84 -2.37 2.38 1.57
CA VAL A 84 -3.70 2.40 2.19
C VAL A 84 -3.73 3.28 3.43
N SER A 85 -2.65 3.28 4.23
CA SER A 85 -2.54 4.16 5.41
C SER A 85 -2.55 5.63 5.01
N SER A 86 -1.92 6.00 3.88
CA SER A 86 -1.99 7.36 3.35
C SER A 86 -3.42 7.78 3.02
N PHE A 87 -4.19 6.89 2.38
CA PHE A 87 -5.60 7.13 2.09
C PHE A 87 -6.46 7.21 3.35
N ASP A 88 -6.26 6.31 4.32
CA ASP A 88 -6.99 6.33 5.60
C ASP A 88 -6.74 7.64 6.37
N VAL A 89 -5.50 8.16 6.33
CA VAL A 89 -5.16 9.46 6.92
C VAL A 89 -5.83 10.62 6.17
N ILE A 90 -5.95 10.55 4.84
CA ILE A 90 -6.75 11.53 4.07
C ILE A 90 -8.19 11.54 4.57
N LEU A 91 -8.82 10.37 4.77
CA LEU A 91 -10.19 10.30 5.28
C LEU A 91 -10.33 10.92 6.69
N GLN A 92 -9.33 10.73 7.56
CA GLN A 92 -9.29 11.40 8.87
C GLN A 92 -9.23 12.91 8.73
N TRP A 93 -8.42 13.39 7.78
CA TRP A 93 -8.32 14.82 7.50
C TRP A 93 -9.62 15.40 6.99
N GLU A 94 -10.29 14.74 6.04
CA GLU A 94 -11.61 15.13 5.52
C GLU A 94 -12.65 15.21 6.65
N ASN A 95 -12.74 14.17 7.48
CA ASN A 95 -13.66 14.13 8.62
C ASN A 95 -13.45 15.33 9.56
N TYR A 96 -12.19 15.69 9.81
CA TYR A 96 -11.84 16.84 10.64
C TYR A 96 -12.10 18.18 9.94
N ARG A 97 -11.64 18.35 8.69
CA ARG A 97 -11.71 19.61 7.92
C ARG A 97 -13.13 20.06 7.64
N TYR A 98 -14.03 19.11 7.37
CA TYR A 98 -15.43 19.36 7.01
C TYR A 98 -16.41 19.06 8.16
N GLU A 99 -15.88 18.69 9.33
CA GLU A 99 -16.62 18.39 10.55
C GLU A 99 -17.76 17.36 10.35
N LEU A 100 -17.44 16.26 9.65
CA LEU A 100 -18.40 15.22 9.28
C LEU A 100 -18.94 14.45 10.51
N GLY A 101 -18.26 14.60 11.66
CA GLY A 101 -18.71 14.11 12.97
C GLY A 101 -18.64 12.60 13.12
N ILE A 102 -17.75 11.94 12.37
CA ILE A 102 -17.44 10.52 12.56
C ILE A 102 -16.42 10.42 13.70
N GLN A 103 -16.59 9.44 14.58
CA GLN A 103 -15.60 9.15 15.64
C GLN A 103 -14.29 8.69 15.01
N GLU A 104 -13.15 9.13 15.55
CA GLU A 104 -11.82 8.88 14.97
C GLU A 104 -11.57 7.40 14.62
N ASN A 105 -11.94 6.48 15.52
CA ASN A 105 -11.76 5.03 15.31
C ASN A 105 -12.72 4.41 14.28
N ASP A 106 -13.75 5.16 13.88
CA ASP A 106 -14.78 4.71 12.92
C ASP A 106 -14.60 5.36 11.55
N VAL A 107 -13.59 6.21 11.35
CA VAL A 107 -13.35 6.84 10.05
C VAL A 107 -12.82 5.80 9.07
N LYS A 108 -13.67 5.48 8.09
CA LYS A 108 -13.40 4.59 6.96
C LYS A 108 -14.31 4.98 5.80
N TRP A 109 -13.98 4.55 4.59
CA TRP A 109 -14.69 4.93 3.37
C TRP A 109 -16.21 4.80 3.49
N ASP A 110 -16.72 3.65 3.93
CA ASP A 110 -18.17 3.42 4.05
C ASP A 110 -18.84 4.50 4.92
N ARG A 111 -18.21 4.90 6.02
CA ARG A 111 -18.72 5.95 6.91
C ARG A 111 -18.60 7.34 6.31
N ILE A 112 -17.54 7.60 5.56
CA ILE A 112 -17.33 8.87 4.85
C ILE A 112 -18.40 9.04 3.76
N SER A 113 -18.68 7.98 2.98
CA SER A 113 -19.68 8.00 1.92
C SER A 113 -21.11 8.27 2.41
N GLU A 114 -21.44 7.88 3.65
CA GLU A 114 -22.72 8.21 4.29
C GLU A 114 -22.89 9.73 4.58
N LYS A 115 -21.81 10.52 4.47
CA LYS A 115 -21.74 11.96 4.84
C LYS A 115 -21.79 12.92 3.66
N VAL A 116 -22.02 12.44 2.45
CA VAL A 116 -22.28 13.30 1.29
C VAL A 116 -23.45 14.24 1.58
N GLY A 117 -23.29 15.54 1.30
CA GLY A 117 -24.30 16.55 1.59
C GLY A 117 -24.50 16.88 3.08
N LYS A 118 -23.64 16.38 3.99
CA LYS A 118 -23.79 16.53 5.44
C LYS A 118 -22.56 17.16 6.12
N ALA A 119 -21.71 17.84 5.37
CA ALA A 119 -20.60 18.60 5.95
C ALA A 119 -21.15 19.82 6.70
N LYS A 120 -20.65 20.05 7.91
CA LYS A 120 -21.02 21.25 8.69
C LYS A 120 -20.25 22.48 8.24
N LYS A 121 -19.11 22.26 7.58
CA LYS A 121 -18.22 23.31 7.09
C LYS A 121 -17.97 23.10 5.61
N ASP A 122 -18.06 24.16 4.82
CA ASP A 122 -17.58 24.21 3.43
C ASP A 122 -18.11 23.09 2.51
N GLN A 123 -19.44 22.97 2.46
CA GLN A 123 -20.15 21.87 1.79
C GLN A 123 -19.84 21.74 0.29
N LEU A 124 -19.57 22.86 -0.39
CA LEU A 124 -19.23 22.85 -1.82
C LEU A 124 -17.85 22.23 -2.04
N ASP A 125 -16.85 22.61 -1.24
CA ASP A 125 -15.52 22.03 -1.30
C ASP A 125 -15.54 20.56 -0.87
N TRP A 126 -16.30 20.20 0.18
CA TRP A 126 -16.51 18.80 0.57
C TRP A 126 -17.06 17.95 -0.59
N ASN A 127 -18.11 18.41 -1.29
CA ASN A 127 -18.66 17.65 -2.42
C ASN A 127 -17.61 17.40 -3.52
N ARG A 128 -16.72 18.36 -3.74
CA ARG A 128 -15.62 18.23 -4.70
C ARG A 128 -14.57 17.22 -4.20
N GLN A 129 -14.11 17.33 -2.96
CA GLN A 129 -13.14 16.40 -2.39
C GLN A 129 -13.70 14.97 -2.35
N TYR A 130 -14.97 14.83 -1.96
CA TYR A 130 -15.68 13.55 -1.99
C TYR A 130 -15.65 12.92 -3.38
N ALA A 131 -15.93 13.69 -4.43
CA ALA A 131 -15.91 13.17 -5.81
C ALA A 131 -14.51 12.66 -6.21
N ILE A 132 -13.44 13.36 -5.83
CA ILE A 132 -12.05 12.93 -6.06
C ILE A 132 -11.77 11.62 -5.33
N LEU A 133 -12.17 11.52 -4.05
CA LEU A 133 -11.96 10.31 -3.26
C LEU A 133 -12.82 9.14 -3.72
N GLU A 134 -14.03 9.41 -4.21
CA GLU A 134 -14.93 8.41 -4.78
C GLU A 134 -14.40 7.84 -6.09
N ASP A 135 -13.88 8.71 -6.96
CA ASP A 135 -13.22 8.28 -8.19
C ASP A 135 -12.00 7.40 -7.88
N ALA A 136 -11.14 7.84 -6.96
CA ALA A 136 -10.02 7.03 -6.48
C ALA A 136 -10.49 5.70 -5.87
N TRP A 137 -11.51 5.71 -5.00
CA TRP A 137 -12.02 4.50 -4.33
C TRP A 137 -12.52 3.45 -5.32
N ASN A 138 -13.24 3.90 -6.35
CA ASN A 138 -13.85 3.06 -7.37
C ASN A 138 -12.89 2.74 -8.53
N SER A 139 -11.72 3.37 -8.55
CA SER A 139 -10.73 3.11 -9.57
C SER A 139 -10.14 1.70 -9.49
N ASP A 140 -9.78 1.22 -10.66
CA ASP A 140 -9.03 -0.02 -10.88
C ASP A 140 -7.76 -0.12 -10.04
N TRP A 141 -6.96 0.93 -10.04
CA TRP A 141 -5.64 0.92 -9.40
C TRP A 141 -5.76 0.84 -7.88
N PHE A 142 -6.72 1.56 -7.29
CA PHE A 142 -6.87 1.55 -5.84
C PHE A 142 -7.61 0.31 -5.35
N PHE A 143 -8.54 -0.22 -6.15
CA PHE A 143 -9.07 -1.56 -5.93
C PHE A 143 -7.93 -2.57 -5.80
N GLU A 144 -7.01 -2.59 -6.76
CA GLU A 144 -5.85 -3.50 -6.77
C GLU A 144 -4.97 -3.33 -5.51
N ILE A 145 -4.62 -2.10 -5.12
CA ILE A 145 -3.89 -1.82 -3.87
C ILE A 145 -4.61 -2.41 -2.64
N ARG A 146 -5.93 -2.18 -2.52
CA ARG A 146 -6.72 -2.69 -1.39
C ARG A 146 -6.74 -4.21 -1.35
N GLN A 147 -6.84 -4.86 -2.51
CA GLN A 147 -6.77 -6.32 -2.61
C GLN A 147 -5.38 -6.82 -2.23
N TYR A 148 -4.30 -6.23 -2.74
CA TYR A 148 -2.94 -6.67 -2.42
C TYR A 148 -2.58 -6.50 -0.93
N ARG A 149 -3.07 -5.46 -0.26
CA ARG A 149 -2.98 -5.32 1.20
C ARG A 149 -3.62 -6.52 1.93
N ASN A 150 -4.81 -6.93 1.51
CA ASN A 150 -5.60 -7.97 2.19
C ASN A 150 -5.18 -9.40 1.84
N PHE A 151 -4.70 -9.63 0.62
CA PHE A 151 -4.27 -10.94 0.11
C PHE A 151 -2.77 -11.18 0.21
N ALA A 152 -2.06 -10.26 0.86
CA ALA A 152 -0.63 -10.28 1.10
C ALA A 152 -0.06 -11.60 1.67
N HIS A 153 -0.86 -12.42 2.35
CA HIS A 153 -0.39 -13.71 2.87
C HIS A 153 -0.58 -14.88 1.90
N ARG A 154 -1.42 -14.72 0.86
CA ARG A 154 -1.81 -15.80 -0.08
C ARG A 154 -1.35 -15.55 -1.52
N ALA A 155 -1.24 -14.29 -1.96
CA ALA A 155 -0.90 -13.95 -3.35
C ALA A 155 0.61 -13.99 -3.66
N PHE A 156 1.49 -13.83 -2.67
CA PHE A 156 2.96 -13.80 -2.91
C PHE A 156 3.62 -15.18 -2.90
N ILE A 157 2.83 -16.26 -2.75
CA ILE A 157 3.29 -17.63 -3.06
C ILE A 157 3.50 -17.79 -4.58
N SER A 158 2.92 -16.90 -5.39
CA SER A 158 2.93 -16.95 -6.85
C SER A 158 3.57 -15.69 -7.44
N ILE A 159 4.72 -15.27 -6.91
CA ILE A 159 5.63 -14.45 -7.71
C ILE A 159 6.11 -15.34 -8.85
N ASN A 160 5.45 -15.18 -9.99
CA ASN A 160 5.74 -15.96 -11.17
C ASN A 160 6.97 -15.34 -11.84
N ALA A 161 8.00 -16.16 -11.97
CA ALA A 161 9.22 -15.81 -12.66
C ALA A 161 9.19 -16.39 -14.08
N GLU A 162 9.16 -15.52 -15.08
CA GLU A 162 9.48 -15.96 -16.45
C GLU A 162 10.99 -16.11 -16.55
N TYR A 163 11.53 -17.16 -17.16
CA TYR A 163 12.98 -17.35 -17.35
C TYR A 163 13.32 -17.44 -18.84
N ASN A 164 14.42 -16.83 -19.27
CA ASN A 164 14.98 -17.09 -20.60
C ASN A 164 15.76 -18.42 -20.58
N GLY A 165 15.44 -19.31 -21.53
CA GLY A 165 16.18 -20.55 -21.79
C GLY A 165 15.41 -21.82 -21.39
N PHE A 166 14.97 -22.57 -22.41
CA PHE A 166 14.52 -23.97 -22.27
C PHE A 166 15.56 -24.85 -22.97
N TYR A 167 16.12 -25.81 -22.24
CA TYR A 167 17.08 -26.85 -22.68
C TYR A 167 18.46 -26.36 -23.18
N GLY A 168 19.40 -26.13 -22.25
CA GLY A 168 20.81 -25.84 -22.58
C GLY A 168 21.75 -25.83 -21.35
N LYS A 169 23.06 -25.60 -21.58
CA LYS A 169 24.12 -25.53 -20.54
C LYS A 169 24.11 -24.23 -19.72
N GLU A 170 23.32 -23.24 -20.12
CA GLU A 170 23.29 -21.94 -19.46
C GLU A 170 22.29 -21.91 -18.30
N LYS A 171 22.67 -21.24 -17.21
CA LYS A 171 21.77 -21.06 -16.08
C LYS A 171 20.61 -20.14 -16.49
N PRO A 172 19.36 -20.55 -16.27
CA PRO A 172 18.18 -19.77 -16.63
C PRO A 172 18.19 -18.42 -15.89
N LYS A 173 18.01 -17.33 -16.63
CA LYS A 173 17.97 -15.97 -16.07
C LYS A 173 16.52 -15.53 -15.86
N LEU A 174 16.24 -15.03 -14.66
CA LEU A 174 14.96 -14.40 -14.34
C LEU A 174 14.72 -13.26 -15.34
N LYS A 175 13.59 -13.32 -16.03
CA LYS A 175 13.16 -12.37 -17.05
C LYS A 175 12.21 -11.34 -16.45
N LYS A 176 11.25 -11.75 -15.63
CA LYS A 176 10.21 -10.88 -15.04
C LYS A 176 9.68 -11.41 -13.71
N ILE A 177 9.30 -10.49 -12.82
CA ILE A 177 8.53 -10.72 -11.60
C ILE A 177 7.22 -9.97 -11.75
N PHE A 178 6.10 -10.63 -11.51
CA PHE A 178 4.78 -10.00 -11.55
C PHE A 178 3.90 -10.43 -10.37
N LEU A 179 2.91 -9.59 -10.07
CA LEU A 179 1.88 -9.89 -9.09
C LEU A 179 0.80 -10.73 -9.74
N THR A 180 0.24 -11.68 -8.99
CA THR A 180 -0.97 -12.38 -9.45
C THR A 180 -2.10 -11.35 -9.61
N PRO A 181 -2.89 -11.40 -10.70
CA PRO A 181 -4.01 -10.49 -10.89
C PRO A 181 -4.94 -10.44 -9.67
N ALA A 182 -5.36 -9.24 -9.27
CA ALA A 182 -6.29 -9.04 -8.17
C ALA A 182 -7.77 -9.21 -8.58
N ARG A 183 -8.05 -9.32 -9.88
CA ARG A 183 -9.38 -9.50 -10.47
C ARG A 183 -9.32 -10.13 -11.86
N GLU A 184 -10.43 -10.70 -12.29
CA GLU A 184 -10.60 -11.21 -13.64
C GLU A 184 -10.46 -10.07 -14.67
N GLY A 185 -9.79 -10.36 -15.79
CA GLY A 185 -9.55 -9.37 -16.86
C GLY A 185 -8.41 -8.38 -16.60
N GLN A 186 -7.79 -8.38 -15.41
CA GLN A 186 -6.55 -7.63 -15.19
C GLN A 186 -5.42 -8.27 -16.01
N GLN A 187 -4.63 -7.43 -16.69
CA GLN A 187 -3.48 -7.91 -17.45
C GLN A 187 -2.48 -8.60 -16.50
N GLU A 188 -2.15 -9.84 -16.81
CA GLU A 188 -1.21 -10.66 -16.03
C GLU A 188 0.25 -10.16 -16.11
N TYR A 189 0.56 -9.22 -17.02
CA TYR A 189 1.92 -9.03 -17.53
C TYR A 189 2.51 -7.63 -17.32
N ILE A 190 2.46 -7.10 -16.10
CA ILE A 190 3.20 -5.87 -15.74
C ILE A 190 4.33 -6.24 -14.78
N ASP A 191 5.53 -5.75 -15.09
CA ASP A 191 6.69 -5.81 -14.19
C ASP A 191 6.33 -5.21 -12.82
N VAL A 192 6.64 -5.93 -11.74
CA VAL A 192 6.22 -5.54 -10.38
C VAL A 192 6.71 -4.14 -10.03
N VAL A 193 7.94 -3.77 -10.37
CA VAL A 193 8.50 -2.46 -10.03
C VAL A 193 7.74 -1.36 -10.75
N THR A 194 7.47 -1.55 -12.04
CA THR A 194 6.69 -0.64 -12.86
C THR A 194 5.27 -0.45 -12.30
N CYS A 195 4.62 -1.54 -11.91
CA CYS A 195 3.29 -1.53 -11.32
C CYS A 195 3.26 -0.76 -9.98
N LEU A 196 4.19 -1.09 -9.07
CA LEU A 196 4.28 -0.43 -7.76
C LEU A 196 4.63 1.05 -7.89
N LEU A 197 5.53 1.43 -8.80
CA LEU A 197 5.83 2.83 -9.07
C LEU A 197 4.57 3.59 -9.50
N SER A 198 3.80 3.03 -10.44
CA SER A 198 2.55 3.65 -10.89
C SER A 198 1.54 3.85 -9.75
N TYR A 199 1.42 2.89 -8.83
CA TYR A 199 0.57 3.05 -7.65
C TYR A 199 1.02 4.17 -6.72
N LEU A 200 2.33 4.28 -6.48
CA LEU A 200 2.88 5.35 -5.66
C LEU A 200 2.62 6.72 -6.29
N GLU A 201 2.85 6.85 -7.61
CA GLU A 201 2.60 8.08 -8.37
C GLU A 201 1.13 8.51 -8.30
N LYS A 202 0.20 7.57 -8.51
CA LYS A 202 -1.25 7.86 -8.42
C LYS A 202 -1.68 8.30 -7.02
N MET A 203 -1.11 7.71 -5.97
CA MET A 203 -1.40 8.11 -4.60
C MET A 203 -0.81 9.49 -4.26
N LEU A 204 0.38 9.82 -4.79
CA LEU A 204 0.99 11.15 -4.69
C LEU A 204 0.14 12.21 -5.41
N GLU A 205 -0.38 11.88 -6.60
CA GLU A 205 -1.28 12.73 -7.36
C GLU A 205 -2.59 12.97 -6.60
N LEU A 206 -3.25 11.90 -6.12
CA LEU A 206 -4.43 12.02 -5.28
C LEU A 206 -4.19 12.93 -4.07
N ARG A 207 -3.09 12.70 -3.33
CA ARG A 207 -2.71 13.57 -2.20
C ARG A 207 -2.59 15.04 -2.63
N LYS A 208 -1.91 15.30 -3.76
CA LYS A 208 -1.73 16.66 -4.28
C LYS A 208 -3.06 17.31 -4.64
N GLU A 209 -4.01 16.56 -5.18
CA GLU A 209 -5.36 17.09 -5.50
C GLU A 209 -6.13 17.49 -4.23
N ILE A 210 -6.05 16.67 -3.18
CA ILE A 210 -6.73 16.93 -1.90
C ILE A 210 -6.10 18.12 -1.14
N PHE A 211 -4.78 18.10 -0.95
CA PHE A 211 -4.09 19.06 -0.09
C PHE A 211 -3.51 20.27 -0.82
N GLY A 212 -3.15 20.13 -2.10
CA GLY A 212 -2.45 21.15 -2.88
C GLY A 212 -3.29 22.38 -3.22
N GLN A 213 -4.61 22.32 -3.02
CA GLN A 213 -5.53 23.42 -3.34
C GLN A 213 -5.76 24.39 -2.16
N GLN A 214 -5.07 24.21 -1.04
CA GLN A 214 -5.27 24.99 0.20
C GLN A 214 -4.36 26.22 0.32
N THR A 215 -3.53 26.51 -0.67
CA THR A 215 -2.56 27.61 -0.67
C THR A 215 -3.01 28.86 -1.44
N SER A 216 -4.31 29.01 -1.71
CA SER A 216 -4.88 30.19 -2.38
C SER A 216 -5.67 31.08 -1.43
#